data_AF-A0A7S2B4Q8-F1
#
_entry.id   AF-A0A7S2B4Q8-F1
#
_cell.length_a   1.000
_cell.length_b   1.000
_cell.length_c   1.000
_cell.angle_alpha   90.00
_cell.angle_beta   90.00
_cell.angle_gamma   90.00
#
_symmetry.space_group_name_H-M   'P 1'
#
loop_
_entity.id
_entity.type
_entity.pdbx_description
1 polymer ?
#
loop_
_entity_poly.entity_id
_entity_poly.type
_entity_poly.pdbx_seq_one_letter_code
_entity_poly.pdbx_strand_id
1 'polypeptide(L)'
;LKPFWLYTCALLAFAGPDPAPSARSATSSADRFQAMPFPYPKYEEGVPKDCCKVRCCNAEGQEFPGQIATYPYGYATDKSKGVVPRKPVFGYDKEHILSLLEPVFSGLGGNCDYERLSDETLKLFVDKLDEIDMQAIHYEECEVYVNQLIGLCNAITEECTSLGFLDMGIESEVMTELARAWRHFVRLVWIRDLEWENLVRCLSDPNSEWSVQEEYYTQDPSKLVRYLTSSKLLVPLQVWNVLLQVGWKQARKDKIHQYV
;
A
#
# COMPACT_ATOMS: atom_id res chain seq x y z
N LEU A 1 -28.61 -12.78 2.65
CA LEU A 1 -27.75 -11.58 2.57
C LEU A 1 -27.00 -11.66 1.24
N LYS A 2 -27.35 -10.80 0.27
CA LYS A 2 -26.81 -10.83 -1.10
C LYS A 2 -25.44 -10.11 -1.16
N PRO A 3 -24.49 -10.53 -2.02
CA PRO A 3 -23.13 -10.00 -2.00
C PRO A 3 -22.99 -8.68 -2.76
N PHE A 4 -22.24 -7.76 -2.17
CA PHE A 4 -21.91 -6.40 -2.61
C PHE A 4 -20.84 -6.35 -3.73
N TRP A 5 -20.79 -7.36 -4.60
CA TRP A 5 -19.61 -7.71 -5.43
C TRP A 5 -19.64 -7.24 -6.89
N LEU A 6 -20.53 -6.31 -7.28
CA LEU A 6 -20.68 -5.93 -8.70
C LEU A 6 -20.43 -4.46 -9.06
N TYR A 7 -20.06 -3.59 -8.12
CA TYR A 7 -20.01 -2.15 -8.41
C TYR A 7 -18.63 -1.55 -8.77
N THR A 8 -17.52 -2.28 -8.60
CA THR A 8 -16.18 -1.71 -8.86
C THR A 8 -15.61 -2.02 -10.24
N CYS A 9 -16.14 -2.99 -10.98
CA CYS A 9 -15.67 -3.30 -12.34
C CYS A 9 -16.39 -2.52 -13.46
N ALA A 10 -17.43 -1.74 -13.15
CA ALA A 10 -18.23 -1.04 -14.16
C ALA A 10 -17.66 0.32 -14.63
N LEU A 11 -16.56 0.81 -14.03
CA LEU A 11 -15.96 2.11 -14.39
C LEU A 11 -14.85 2.03 -15.45
N LEU A 12 -14.52 0.84 -15.96
CA LEU A 12 -13.47 0.66 -17.00
C LEU A 12 -13.99 0.12 -18.35
N ALA A 13 -15.31 0.01 -18.55
CA ALA A 13 -15.88 -0.66 -19.73
C ALA A 13 -16.92 0.15 -20.54
N PHE A 14 -16.88 1.49 -20.49
CA PHE A 14 -17.66 2.34 -21.42
C PHE A 14 -16.75 3.32 -22.17
N ALA A 15 -15.86 2.77 -23.00
CA ALA A 15 -15.36 3.46 -24.19
C ALA A 15 -16.10 2.89 -25.40
N GLY A 16 -17.30 3.43 -25.67
CA GLY A 16 -17.97 3.21 -26.94
C GLY A 16 -17.24 3.94 -28.07
N PRO A 17 -17.41 3.53 -29.34
CA PRO A 17 -16.77 4.20 -30.47
C PRO A 17 -17.28 5.64 -30.62
N ASP A 18 -16.35 6.58 -30.65
CA ASP A 18 -16.62 8.01 -30.84
C ASP A 18 -17.42 8.28 -32.12
N PRO A 19 -18.51 9.08 -32.07
CA PRO A 19 -19.06 9.68 -33.27
C PRO A 19 -18.12 10.77 -33.80
N ALA A 20 -17.96 10.81 -35.13
CA ALA A 20 -17.09 11.73 -35.85
C ALA A 20 -17.22 13.21 -35.41
N PRO A 21 -16.13 13.99 -35.44
CA PRO A 21 -16.08 15.31 -34.81
C PRO A 21 -16.90 16.34 -35.58
N SER A 22 -17.94 16.89 -34.95
CA SER A 22 -18.59 18.10 -35.45
C SER A 22 -17.70 19.30 -35.12
N ALA A 23 -17.27 20.03 -36.15
CA ALA A 23 -16.43 21.20 -36.04
C ALA A 23 -17.11 22.34 -35.26
N ARG A 24 -16.79 22.47 -33.96
CA ARG A 24 -17.02 23.69 -33.18
C ARG A 24 -15.88 23.94 -32.20
N SER A 25 -15.14 25.01 -32.48
CA SER A 25 -14.33 25.82 -31.55
C SER A 25 -13.49 25.04 -30.52
N ALA A 26 -12.29 24.65 -30.95
CA ALA A 26 -11.18 24.36 -30.06
C ALA A 26 -10.76 25.66 -29.33
N THR A 27 -11.40 25.93 -28.20
CA THR A 27 -10.79 26.76 -27.15
C THR A 27 -10.32 25.82 -26.06
N SER A 28 -8.99 25.74 -25.96
CA SER A 28 -8.19 24.90 -25.07
C SER A 28 -8.77 24.77 -23.66
N SER A 29 -9.42 23.63 -23.40
CA SER A 29 -9.59 23.07 -22.06
C SER A 29 -8.41 22.18 -21.63
N ALA A 30 -7.39 22.07 -22.48
CA ALA A 30 -6.16 21.32 -22.22
C ALA A 30 -5.18 22.10 -21.30
N ASP A 31 -5.38 23.40 -21.08
CA ASP A 31 -4.48 24.26 -20.30
C ASP A 31 -4.89 24.46 -18.82
N ARG A 32 -5.79 23.64 -18.26
CA ARG A 32 -6.24 23.78 -16.85
C ARG A 32 -6.05 22.56 -15.95
N PHE A 33 -5.38 21.52 -16.41
CA PHE A 33 -4.69 20.63 -15.47
C PHE A 33 -3.28 21.18 -15.28
N GLN A 34 -3.14 22.19 -14.42
CA GLN A 34 -1.85 22.41 -13.76
C GLN A 34 -1.46 21.05 -13.19
N ALA A 35 -0.42 20.43 -13.76
CA ALA A 35 0.15 19.21 -13.22
C ALA A 35 0.38 19.50 -11.73
N MET A 36 -0.39 18.83 -10.86
CA MET A 36 -0.23 19.05 -9.43
C MET A 36 1.25 18.81 -9.14
N PRO A 37 1.97 19.79 -8.57
CA PRO A 37 3.40 19.65 -8.35
C PRO A 37 3.59 18.36 -7.55
N PHE A 38 4.38 17.43 -8.09
CA PHE A 38 4.70 16.19 -7.38
C PHE A 38 5.31 16.61 -6.04
N PRO A 39 4.66 16.29 -4.90
CA PRO A 39 5.26 16.62 -3.62
C PRO A 39 6.65 15.98 -3.56
N TYR A 40 7.66 16.70 -3.09
CA TYR A 40 8.95 16.09 -2.79
C TYR A 40 9.05 15.91 -1.28
N PRO A 41 9.61 14.79 -0.79
CA PRO A 41 9.95 14.66 0.62
C PRO A 41 10.91 15.79 1.01
N LYS A 42 10.55 16.56 2.04
CA LYS A 42 11.46 17.56 2.63
C LYS A 42 12.22 16.89 3.77
N TYR A 43 13.52 16.74 3.59
CA TYR A 43 14.42 16.24 4.62
C TYR A 43 15.02 17.42 5.39
N GLU A 44 15.04 17.32 6.73
CA GLU A 44 15.81 18.25 7.56
C GLU A 44 17.27 17.81 7.59
N GLU A 45 18.18 18.77 7.38
CA GLU A 45 19.62 18.48 7.30
C GLU A 45 20.12 17.84 8.60
N GLY A 46 20.78 16.68 8.48
CA GLY A 46 21.31 15.93 9.62
C GLY A 46 20.28 15.18 10.45
N VAL A 47 19.02 15.06 9.98
CA VAL A 47 18.00 14.18 10.58
C VAL A 47 17.95 12.86 9.81
N PRO A 48 17.99 11.69 10.48
CA PRO A 48 17.83 10.39 9.84
C PRO A 48 16.54 10.24 9.02
N LYS A 49 16.55 9.44 7.94
CA LYS A 49 15.39 9.28 7.03
C LYS A 49 14.15 8.67 7.71
N ASP A 50 14.35 7.88 8.77
CA ASP A 50 13.34 7.29 9.65
C ASP A 50 12.79 8.28 10.70
N CYS A 51 13.47 9.41 10.89
CA CYS A 51 13.03 10.53 11.72
C CYS A 51 12.37 11.61 10.85
N CYS A 52 11.40 11.20 10.01
CA CYS A 52 10.70 12.14 9.13
C CYS A 52 9.65 12.95 9.89
N LYS A 53 9.53 14.23 9.55
CA LYS A 53 8.48 15.09 10.11
C LYS A 53 7.12 14.50 9.74
N VAL A 54 6.30 14.23 10.76
CA VAL A 54 4.87 14.00 10.56
C VAL A 54 4.33 15.21 9.79
N ARG A 55 3.71 15.00 8.62
CA ARG A 55 3.20 16.09 7.79
C ARG A 55 1.90 16.63 8.39
N CYS A 56 1.70 17.95 8.37
CA CYS A 56 0.34 18.52 8.46
C CYS A 56 -0.22 18.56 7.04
N CYS A 57 -0.99 17.55 6.68
CA CYS A 57 -1.75 17.54 5.45
C CYS A 57 -3.17 18.07 5.70
N ASN A 58 -3.76 18.79 4.74
CA ASN A 58 -5.21 18.98 4.68
C ASN A 58 -5.90 17.69 4.18
N ALA A 59 -7.24 17.71 4.09
CA ALA A 59 -8.02 16.58 3.59
C ALA A 59 -7.63 16.16 2.15
N GLU A 60 -6.98 17.06 1.41
CA GLU A 60 -6.50 16.87 0.05
C GLU A 60 -5.02 16.41 -0.04
N GLY A 61 -4.35 16.15 1.10
CA GLY A 61 -2.96 15.66 1.14
C GLY A 61 -1.89 16.74 0.92
N GLN A 62 -2.24 18.02 0.95
CA GLN A 62 -1.31 19.13 0.75
C GLN A 62 -0.68 19.56 2.08
N GLU A 63 0.65 19.72 2.11
CA GLU A 63 1.35 20.33 3.26
C GLU A 63 0.77 21.75 3.49
N PHE A 64 0.21 22.02 4.68
CA PHE A 64 -0.28 23.36 5.02
C PHE A 64 0.83 24.41 4.87
N PRO A 65 0.71 25.38 3.95
CA PRO A 65 1.62 26.52 3.92
C PRO A 65 1.26 27.45 5.09
N GLY A 66 2.15 27.59 6.06
CA GLY A 66 2.07 28.64 7.08
C GLY A 66 1.40 28.27 8.41
N GLN A 67 0.95 27.03 8.61
CA GLN A 67 0.60 26.53 9.94
C GLN A 67 1.73 25.64 10.46
N ILE A 68 2.53 26.20 11.37
CA ILE A 68 3.39 25.42 12.24
C ILE A 68 2.42 24.61 13.10
N ALA A 69 2.27 23.30 12.87
CA ALA A 69 1.67 22.49 13.91
C ALA A 69 2.50 22.69 15.16
N THR A 70 1.83 23.06 16.25
CA THR A 70 2.38 23.08 17.59
C THR A 70 2.67 21.63 17.98
N TYR A 71 3.74 21.08 17.43
CA TYR A 71 4.18 19.71 17.66
C TYR A 71 4.71 19.60 19.09
N PRO A 72 4.25 18.64 19.91
CA PRO A 72 4.91 18.32 21.16
C PRO A 72 6.17 17.52 20.81
N TYR A 73 7.32 18.21 20.85
CA TYR A 73 8.63 17.59 20.69
C TYR A 73 8.82 16.48 21.74
N GLY A 74 9.24 15.30 21.31
CA GLY A 74 10.08 14.45 22.16
C GLY A 74 11.39 15.19 22.47
N TYR A 75 12.05 14.89 23.59
CA TYR A 75 13.32 15.55 23.95
C TYR A 75 14.32 15.54 22.78
N ALA A 76 14.80 16.72 22.40
CA ALA A 76 15.77 16.87 21.32
C ALA A 76 17.08 16.16 21.69
N THR A 77 17.51 15.24 20.84
CA THR A 77 18.84 14.62 20.92
C THR A 77 19.69 15.10 19.75
N ASP A 78 21.02 14.97 19.84
CA ASP A 78 21.92 15.29 18.72
C ASP A 78 21.55 14.56 17.42
N LYS A 79 20.96 13.36 17.54
CA LYS A 79 20.49 12.54 16.42
C LYS A 79 19.13 12.98 15.86
N SER A 80 18.17 13.27 16.74
CA SER A 80 16.79 13.53 16.33
C SER A 80 16.52 14.99 16.01
N LYS A 81 17.32 15.92 16.55
CA LYS A 81 17.09 17.39 16.48
C LYS A 81 15.66 17.80 16.86
N GLY A 82 14.99 17.00 17.70
CA GLY A 82 13.60 17.21 18.10
C GLY A 82 12.56 16.54 17.19
N VAL A 83 12.94 15.93 16.08
CA VAL A 83 12.02 15.17 15.22
C VAL A 83 11.83 13.76 15.78
N VAL A 84 10.59 13.42 16.14
CA VAL A 84 10.26 12.10 16.70
C VAL A 84 10.38 11.05 15.59
N PRO A 85 11.04 9.90 15.85
CA PRO A 85 11.09 8.81 14.88
C PRO A 85 9.69 8.28 14.58
N ARG A 86 9.38 8.08 13.30
CA ARG A 86 8.11 7.50 12.88
C ARG A 86 8.09 6.03 13.31
N LYS A 87 7.04 5.62 13.99
CA LYS A 87 6.86 4.19 14.32
C LYS A 87 6.26 3.45 13.11
N PRO A 88 6.60 2.16 12.95
CA PRO A 88 5.97 1.31 11.94
C PRO A 88 4.45 1.26 12.17
N VAL A 89 3.68 1.41 11.08
CA VAL A 89 2.22 1.32 11.12
C VAL A 89 1.77 -0.11 10.88
N PHE A 90 2.42 -0.84 9.97
CA PHE A 90 2.07 -2.22 9.68
C PHE A 90 2.47 -3.08 10.86
N GLY A 91 3.74 -3.05 11.26
CA GLY A 91 4.26 -3.72 12.43
C GLY A 91 4.13 -5.25 12.37
N TYR A 92 5.06 -5.97 12.96
CA TYR A 92 4.99 -7.43 12.93
C TYR A 92 3.97 -7.96 13.95
N ASP A 93 2.74 -8.21 13.49
CA ASP A 93 1.68 -8.96 14.19
C ASP A 93 1.27 -10.15 13.33
N LYS A 94 1.81 -11.34 13.65
CA LYS A 94 1.63 -12.56 12.86
C LYS A 94 0.16 -12.88 12.57
N GLU A 95 -0.71 -12.80 13.58
CA GLU A 95 -2.13 -13.12 13.42
C GLU A 95 -2.80 -12.14 12.46
N HIS A 96 -2.50 -10.85 12.61
CA HIS A 96 -3.05 -9.83 11.71
C HIS A 96 -2.54 -9.99 10.28
N ILE A 97 -1.25 -10.23 10.08
CA ILE A 97 -0.67 -10.38 8.74
C ILE A 97 -1.23 -11.61 8.03
N LEU A 98 -1.36 -12.74 8.74
CA LEU A 98 -2.00 -13.94 8.19
C LEU A 98 -3.46 -13.67 7.80
N SER A 99 -4.21 -12.91 8.61
CA SER A 99 -5.58 -12.51 8.26
C SER A 99 -5.66 -11.60 7.03
N LEU A 100 -4.62 -10.79 6.76
CA LEU A 100 -4.53 -9.97 5.55
C LEU A 100 -4.23 -10.83 4.31
N LEU A 101 -3.46 -11.92 4.47
CA LEU A 101 -3.08 -12.81 3.38
C LEU A 101 -4.11 -13.90 3.09
N GLU A 102 -4.97 -14.26 4.05
CA GLU A 102 -6.02 -15.27 3.86
C GLU A 102 -6.86 -15.04 2.57
N PRO A 103 -7.36 -13.82 2.26
CA PRO A 103 -8.11 -13.58 1.04
C PRO A 103 -7.31 -13.80 -0.25
N VAL A 104 -5.97 -13.69 -0.20
CA VAL A 104 -5.09 -13.92 -1.35
C VAL A 104 -5.11 -15.39 -1.76
N PHE A 105 -5.07 -16.28 -0.77
CA PHE A 105 -4.97 -17.73 -1.00
C PHE A 105 -6.32 -18.45 -0.95
N SER A 106 -7.37 -17.76 -0.51
CA SER A 106 -8.72 -18.30 -0.45
C SER A 106 -9.21 -18.79 -1.82
N GLY A 107 -9.80 -19.99 -1.83
CA GLY A 107 -10.40 -20.60 -3.01
C GLY A 107 -9.45 -21.31 -3.96
N LEU A 108 -8.13 -21.31 -3.74
CA LEU A 108 -7.18 -22.05 -4.59
C LEU A 108 -7.36 -23.58 -4.42
N GLY A 109 -7.66 -24.05 -3.20
CA GLY A 109 -7.81 -25.48 -2.90
C GLY A 109 -6.52 -26.27 -3.15
N GLY A 110 -6.53 -27.59 -2.92
CA GLY A 110 -5.25 -28.32 -2.78
C GLY A 110 -4.48 -27.83 -1.54
N ASN A 111 -3.30 -28.36 -1.27
CA ASN A 111 -2.51 -28.07 -0.05
C ASN A 111 -1.97 -26.62 0.04
N CYS A 112 -2.67 -25.64 -0.53
CA CYS A 112 -2.37 -24.22 -0.35
C CYS A 112 -2.64 -23.86 1.10
N ASP A 113 -1.57 -23.61 1.85
CA ASP A 113 -1.65 -23.40 3.28
C ASP A 113 -0.87 -22.14 3.65
N TYR A 114 -1.61 -21.04 3.79
CA TYR A 114 -1.03 -19.74 4.17
C TYR A 114 -0.60 -19.71 5.64
N GLU A 115 -1.13 -20.61 6.48
CA GLU A 115 -0.74 -20.72 7.89
C GLU A 115 0.66 -21.32 8.05
N ARG A 116 1.17 -21.98 7.00
CA ARG A 116 2.54 -22.52 6.93
C ARG A 116 3.61 -21.50 6.55
N LEU A 117 3.23 -20.25 6.27
CA LEU A 117 4.19 -19.18 6.02
C LEU A 117 5.14 -19.01 7.21
N SER A 118 6.43 -19.03 6.92
CA SER A 118 7.50 -18.82 7.88
C SER A 118 7.48 -17.39 8.43
N ASP A 119 7.86 -17.27 9.70
CA ASP A 119 7.97 -15.97 10.36
C ASP A 119 8.97 -15.05 9.64
N GLU A 120 9.99 -15.63 9.02
CA GLU A 120 11.02 -14.91 8.26
C GLU A 120 10.44 -14.24 7.02
N THR A 121 9.68 -14.97 6.19
CA THR A 121 9.00 -14.41 5.02
C THR A 121 7.98 -13.35 5.42
N LEU A 122 7.20 -13.60 6.48
CA LEU A 122 6.22 -12.62 6.98
C LEU A 122 6.89 -11.33 7.48
N LYS A 123 8.02 -11.44 8.19
CA LYS A 123 8.79 -10.28 8.65
C LYS A 123 9.32 -9.47 7.48
N LEU A 124 9.94 -10.12 6.48
CA LEU A 124 10.44 -9.43 5.29
C LEU A 124 9.34 -8.67 4.54
N PHE A 125 8.14 -9.25 4.46
CA PHE A 125 6.99 -8.60 3.86
C PHE A 125 6.58 -7.35 4.63
N VAL A 126 6.42 -7.46 5.95
CA VAL A 126 6.02 -6.34 6.82
C VAL A 126 7.09 -5.26 6.87
N ASP A 127 8.36 -5.64 7.05
CA ASP A 127 9.49 -4.70 7.08
C ASP A 127 9.53 -3.87 5.80
N LYS A 128 9.18 -4.47 4.65
CA LYS A 128 9.08 -3.75 3.38
C LYS A 128 7.92 -2.76 3.35
N LEU A 129 6.75 -3.13 3.89
CA LEU A 129 5.60 -2.24 4.00
C LEU A 129 5.88 -1.06 4.95
N ASP A 130 6.49 -1.34 6.10
CA ASP A 130 6.91 -0.33 7.07
C ASP A 130 8.01 0.55 6.51
N GLU A 131 8.96 0.01 5.74
CA GLU A 131 9.96 0.82 5.03
C GLU A 131 9.29 1.84 4.10
N ILE A 132 8.25 1.41 3.37
CA ILE A 132 7.51 2.27 2.45
C ILE A 132 6.79 3.41 3.17
N ASP A 133 6.29 3.15 4.39
CA ASP A 133 5.64 4.17 5.21
C ASP A 133 6.63 5.14 5.87
N MET A 134 7.65 4.57 6.52
CA MET A 134 8.60 5.29 7.35
C MET A 134 9.55 6.14 6.51
N GLN A 135 9.98 5.64 5.36
CA GLN A 135 10.84 6.39 4.47
C GLN A 135 10.03 7.39 3.65
N ALA A 136 10.56 8.60 3.51
CA ALA A 136 9.96 9.63 2.67
C ALA A 136 10.29 9.32 1.19
N ILE A 137 9.73 8.23 0.65
CA ILE A 137 10.06 7.71 -0.69
C ILE A 137 9.97 8.81 -1.75
N HIS A 138 10.99 8.91 -2.60
CA HIS A 138 10.88 9.65 -3.85
C HIS A 138 9.99 8.86 -4.80
N TYR A 139 8.83 9.40 -5.18
CA TYR A 139 7.89 8.68 -6.03
C TYR A 139 8.51 8.25 -7.38
N GLU A 140 9.48 9.00 -7.90
CA GLU A 140 10.26 8.65 -9.10
C GLU A 140 11.09 7.36 -8.91
N GLU A 141 11.40 6.98 -7.68
CA GLU A 141 12.14 5.77 -7.31
C GLU A 141 11.21 4.62 -6.87
N CYS A 142 9.88 4.76 -7.06
CA CYS A 142 8.89 3.79 -6.57
C CYS A 142 9.06 2.38 -7.18
N GLU A 143 9.64 2.27 -8.39
CA GLU A 143 9.81 0.99 -9.09
C GLU A 143 10.65 -0.02 -8.29
N VAL A 144 11.65 0.45 -7.53
CA VAL A 144 12.49 -0.43 -6.72
C VAL A 144 11.67 -1.11 -5.63
N TYR A 145 10.83 -0.34 -4.92
CA TYR A 145 9.94 -0.86 -3.89
C TYR A 145 8.88 -1.80 -4.46
N VAL A 146 8.31 -1.45 -5.62
CA VAL A 146 7.33 -2.28 -6.34
C VAL A 146 7.95 -3.62 -6.73
N ASN A 147 9.15 -3.64 -7.30
CA ASN A 147 9.83 -4.87 -7.68
C ASN A 147 10.15 -5.76 -6.47
N GLN A 148 10.57 -5.16 -5.35
CA GLN A 148 10.81 -5.89 -4.10
C GLN A 148 9.52 -6.49 -3.54
N LEU A 149 8.41 -5.75 -3.55
CA LEU A 149 7.09 -6.25 -3.15
C LEU A 149 6.62 -7.40 -4.04
N ILE A 150 6.80 -7.31 -5.36
CA ILE A 150 6.48 -8.39 -6.30
C ILE A 150 7.32 -9.64 -5.99
N GLY A 151 8.61 -9.48 -5.73
CA GLY A 151 9.50 -10.58 -5.33
C GLY A 151 9.02 -11.27 -4.06
N LEU A 152 8.61 -10.50 -3.05
CA LEU A 152 8.03 -11.02 -1.81
C LEU A 152 6.69 -11.73 -2.06
N CYS A 153 5.83 -11.19 -2.93
CA CYS A 153 4.59 -11.87 -3.33
C CYS A 153 4.88 -13.23 -3.97
N ASN A 154 5.90 -13.32 -4.82
CA ASN A 154 6.31 -14.58 -5.43
C ASN A 154 6.81 -15.58 -4.37
N ALA A 155 7.67 -15.14 -3.44
CA ALA A 155 8.20 -15.98 -2.37
C ALA A 155 7.09 -16.51 -1.45
N ILE A 156 6.16 -15.65 -1.03
CA ILE A 156 4.98 -16.04 -0.24
C ILE A 156 4.13 -17.05 -1.03
N THR A 157 3.91 -16.79 -2.33
CA THR A 157 3.13 -17.70 -3.19
C THR A 157 3.79 -19.08 -3.27
N GLU A 158 5.10 -19.13 -3.49
CA GLU A 158 5.87 -20.37 -3.58
C GLU A 158 5.84 -21.14 -2.27
N GLU A 159 5.98 -20.47 -1.13
CA GLU A 159 5.91 -21.10 0.19
C GLU A 159 4.52 -21.67 0.48
N CYS A 160 3.46 -20.93 0.15
CA CYS A 160 2.06 -21.36 0.35
C CYS A 160 1.65 -22.51 -0.58
N THR A 161 2.14 -22.52 -1.83
CA THR A 161 1.58 -23.36 -2.91
C THR A 161 2.56 -24.36 -3.50
N SER A 162 3.85 -24.26 -3.14
CA SER A 162 4.98 -24.96 -3.77
C SER A 162 5.20 -24.61 -5.25
N LEU A 163 4.62 -23.53 -5.75
CA LEU A 163 4.76 -23.05 -7.12
C LEU A 163 4.99 -21.53 -7.11
N GLY A 164 6.02 -21.06 -7.80
CA GLY A 164 6.18 -19.64 -8.07
C GLY A 164 5.24 -19.16 -9.18
N PHE A 165 5.19 -17.84 -9.42
CA PHE A 165 4.41 -17.25 -10.51
C PHE A 165 4.78 -17.85 -11.88
N LEU A 166 6.07 -18.09 -12.11
CA LEU A 166 6.54 -18.69 -13.36
C LEU A 166 6.06 -20.14 -13.52
N ASP A 167 6.10 -20.95 -12.45
CA ASP A 167 5.62 -22.34 -12.48
C ASP A 167 4.10 -22.43 -12.66
N MET A 168 3.38 -21.38 -12.24
CA MET A 168 1.95 -21.22 -12.48
C MET A 168 1.63 -20.73 -13.91
N GLY A 169 2.63 -20.47 -14.75
CA GLY A 169 2.44 -19.94 -16.10
C GLY A 169 1.91 -18.51 -16.12
N ILE A 170 2.16 -17.72 -15.06
CA ILE A 170 1.75 -16.31 -15.01
C ILE A 170 2.76 -15.50 -15.83
N GLU A 171 2.29 -14.97 -16.96
CA GLU A 171 3.10 -14.19 -17.88
C GLU A 171 3.52 -12.82 -17.31
N SER A 172 4.62 -12.27 -17.82
CA SER A 172 5.16 -10.97 -17.39
C SER A 172 4.19 -9.81 -17.63
N GLU A 173 3.37 -9.87 -18.69
CA GLU A 173 2.34 -8.87 -18.96
C GLU A 173 1.29 -8.84 -17.83
N VAL A 174 0.89 -10.02 -17.36
CA VAL A 174 -0.08 -10.18 -16.28
C VAL A 174 0.51 -9.72 -14.93
N MET A 175 1.81 -9.95 -14.71
CA MET A 175 2.55 -9.41 -13.56
C MET A 175 2.59 -7.87 -13.54
N THR A 176 2.41 -7.21 -14.68
CA THR A 176 2.36 -5.76 -14.77
C THR A 176 1.13 -5.19 -14.05
N GLU A 177 0.02 -5.93 -13.97
CA GLU A 177 -1.16 -5.49 -13.21
C GLU A 177 -0.92 -5.52 -11.71
N LEU A 178 -0.21 -6.53 -11.19
CA LEU A 178 0.23 -6.57 -9.79
C LEU A 178 1.20 -5.43 -9.49
N ALA A 179 2.12 -5.15 -10.41
CA ALA A 179 3.04 -4.02 -10.29
C ALA A 179 2.30 -2.68 -10.21
N ARG A 180 1.28 -2.46 -11.05
CA ARG A 180 0.43 -1.26 -11.01
C ARG A 180 -0.32 -1.14 -9.69
N ALA A 181 -0.86 -2.25 -9.17
CA ALA A 181 -1.56 -2.26 -7.89
C ALA A 181 -0.63 -1.90 -6.72
N TRP A 182 0.60 -2.44 -6.70
CA TRP A 182 1.61 -2.06 -5.70
C TRP A 182 2.09 -0.63 -5.86
N ARG A 183 2.25 -0.12 -7.09
CA ARG A 183 2.56 1.30 -7.33
C ARG A 183 1.47 2.21 -6.79
N HIS A 184 0.21 1.82 -6.95
CA HIS A 184 -0.93 2.53 -6.36
C HIS A 184 -0.86 2.51 -4.84
N PHE A 185 -0.58 1.37 -4.22
CA PHE A 185 -0.38 1.26 -2.76
C PHE A 185 0.74 2.19 -2.26
N VAL A 186 1.93 2.14 -2.89
CA VAL A 186 3.06 3.03 -2.53
C VAL A 186 2.63 4.49 -2.60
N ARG A 187 1.88 4.87 -3.65
CA ARG A 187 1.32 6.22 -3.79
C ARG A 187 0.33 6.56 -2.67
N LEU A 188 -0.57 5.65 -2.29
CA LEU A 188 -1.55 5.86 -1.23
C LEU A 188 -0.92 6.04 0.15
N VAL A 189 0.12 5.26 0.45
CA VAL A 189 0.89 5.41 1.71
C VAL A 189 1.65 6.73 1.68
N TRP A 190 2.22 7.08 0.52
CA TRP A 190 3.02 8.28 0.34
C TRP A 190 2.23 9.60 0.37
N ILE A 191 1.01 9.63 -0.19
CA ILE A 191 0.13 10.80 -0.15
C ILE A 191 -0.16 11.20 1.31
N ARG A 192 -0.16 10.23 2.23
CA ARG A 192 -0.37 10.44 3.67
C ARG A 192 -1.64 11.27 3.89
N ASP A 193 -2.78 10.69 3.50
CA ASP A 193 -4.08 11.27 3.80
C ASP A 193 -4.23 11.54 5.31
N LEU A 194 -5.16 12.43 5.64
CA LEU A 194 -5.34 12.93 6.99
C LEU A 194 -5.53 11.81 8.03
N GLU A 195 -6.29 10.76 7.70
CA GLU A 195 -6.56 9.64 8.62
C GLU A 195 -5.27 8.84 8.88
N TRP A 196 -4.52 8.53 7.83
CA TRP A 196 -3.23 7.83 7.95
C TRP A 196 -2.22 8.61 8.76
N GLU A 197 -2.12 9.92 8.53
CA GLU A 197 -1.14 10.76 9.22
C GLU A 197 -1.51 11.01 10.68
N ASN A 198 -2.80 11.12 11.01
CA ASN A 198 -3.27 11.18 12.39
C ASN A 198 -3.00 9.88 13.13
N LEU A 199 -3.19 8.72 12.48
CA LEU A 199 -2.79 7.44 13.07
C LEU A 199 -1.29 7.43 13.39
N VAL A 200 -0.46 7.84 12.44
CA VAL A 200 1.00 7.89 12.63
C VAL A 200 1.38 8.80 13.79
N ARG A 201 0.74 9.98 13.91
CA ARG A 201 0.92 10.87 15.06
C ARG A 201 0.61 10.16 16.35
N CYS A 202 -0.56 9.54 16.43
CA CYS A 202 -0.99 8.86 17.64
C CYS A 202 -0.01 7.73 18.03
N LEU A 203 0.50 6.96 17.06
CA LEU A 203 1.45 5.87 17.32
C LEU A 203 2.83 6.40 17.71
N SER A 204 3.27 7.49 17.10
CA SER A 204 4.61 8.04 17.29
C SER A 204 4.69 9.00 18.47
N ASP A 205 3.56 9.49 18.99
CA ASP A 205 3.51 10.48 20.07
C ASP A 205 4.18 9.96 21.36
N PRO A 206 5.32 10.56 21.79
CA PRO A 206 5.98 10.18 23.02
C PRO A 206 5.19 10.58 24.28
N ASN A 207 4.18 11.45 24.13
CA ASN A 207 3.37 12.03 25.19
C ASN A 207 1.90 11.54 25.14
N SER A 208 1.64 10.39 24.51
CA SER A 208 0.29 9.87 24.25
C SER A 208 -0.65 9.83 25.47
N GLU A 209 -0.10 9.74 26.69
CA GLU A 209 -0.86 9.78 27.95
C GLU A 209 -1.47 11.17 28.26
N TRP A 210 -0.87 12.25 27.76
CA TRP A 210 -1.31 13.64 27.99
C TRP A 210 -1.99 14.25 26.77
N SER A 211 -1.79 13.68 25.58
CA SER A 211 -2.33 14.15 24.31
C SER A 211 -3.79 13.75 24.04
N VAL A 212 -4.53 13.29 25.06
CA VAL A 212 -5.94 12.86 24.92
C VAL A 212 -6.91 13.95 24.46
N GLN A 213 -6.48 15.22 24.48
CA GLN A 213 -7.23 16.39 24.03
C GLN A 213 -6.88 16.80 22.58
N GLU A 214 -5.88 16.18 21.97
CA GLU A 214 -5.40 16.50 20.63
C GLU A 214 -6.32 15.92 19.55
N GLU A 215 -6.42 16.61 18.41
CA GLU A 215 -7.31 16.23 17.31
C GLU A 215 -6.95 14.88 16.66
N TYR A 216 -5.70 14.44 16.78
CA TYR A 216 -5.22 13.18 16.22
C TYR A 216 -5.35 11.99 17.19
N TYR A 217 -5.78 12.22 18.44
CA TYR A 217 -5.91 11.16 19.43
C TYR A 217 -6.98 10.15 19.05
N THR A 218 -6.69 8.86 19.22
CA THR A 218 -7.66 7.78 19.05
C THR A 218 -7.70 6.87 20.28
N GLN A 219 -8.91 6.48 20.69
CA GLN A 219 -9.13 5.59 21.84
C GLN A 219 -8.74 4.14 21.55
N ASP A 220 -8.77 3.72 20.29
CA ASP A 220 -8.45 2.36 19.87
C ASP A 220 -7.52 2.38 18.64
N PRO A 221 -6.21 2.65 18.85
CA PRO A 221 -5.23 2.73 17.78
C PRO A 221 -5.09 1.39 17.05
N SER A 222 -5.16 0.26 17.76
CA SER A 222 -5.02 -1.07 17.16
C SER A 222 -6.12 -1.37 16.15
N LYS A 223 -7.38 -1.03 16.45
CA LYS A 223 -8.47 -1.17 15.48
C LYS A 223 -8.30 -0.25 14.27
N LEU A 224 -7.84 0.98 14.49
CA LEU A 224 -7.60 1.94 13.41
C LEU A 224 -6.46 1.49 12.49
N VAL A 225 -5.36 0.96 13.05
CA VAL A 225 -4.27 0.32 12.28
C VAL A 225 -4.84 -0.77 11.38
N ARG A 226 -5.58 -1.73 11.95
CA ARG A 226 -6.13 -2.86 11.18
C ARG A 226 -7.04 -2.39 10.05
N TYR A 227 -7.89 -1.41 10.31
CA TYR A 227 -8.80 -0.85 9.30
C TYR A 227 -8.04 -0.15 8.16
N LEU A 228 -7.15 0.79 8.50
CA LEU A 228 -6.45 1.58 7.48
C LEU A 228 -5.45 0.72 6.68
N THR A 229 -4.74 -0.19 7.34
CA THR A 229 -3.84 -1.16 6.68
C THR A 229 -4.63 -2.03 5.70
N SER A 230 -5.78 -2.58 6.10
CA SER A 230 -6.62 -3.38 5.21
C SER A 230 -7.16 -2.57 4.03
N SER A 231 -7.57 -1.31 4.27
CA SER A 231 -8.06 -0.40 3.23
C SER A 231 -6.99 -0.12 2.17
N LYS A 232 -5.75 0.21 2.59
CA LYS A 232 -4.65 0.50 1.67
C LYS A 232 -4.16 -0.73 0.91
N LEU A 233 -4.15 -1.90 1.54
CA LEU A 233 -3.71 -3.16 0.92
C LEU A 233 -4.80 -3.84 0.08
N LEU A 234 -6.05 -3.38 0.13
CA LEU A 234 -7.17 -4.05 -0.52
C LEU A 234 -6.92 -4.35 -2.01
N VAL A 235 -6.52 -3.33 -2.77
CA VAL A 235 -6.31 -3.45 -4.22
C VAL A 235 -5.17 -4.43 -4.56
N PRO A 236 -3.93 -4.29 -4.04
CA PRO A 236 -2.87 -5.24 -4.36
C PRO A 236 -3.20 -6.67 -3.94
N LEU A 237 -3.84 -6.88 -2.78
CA LEU A 237 -4.23 -8.22 -2.32
C LEU A 237 -5.31 -8.85 -3.23
N GLN A 238 -6.30 -8.07 -3.68
CA GLN A 238 -7.32 -8.55 -4.61
C GLN A 238 -6.74 -8.91 -5.98
N VAL A 239 -5.88 -8.05 -6.53
CA VAL A 239 -5.21 -8.32 -7.81
C VAL A 239 -4.38 -9.59 -7.68
N TRP A 240 -3.60 -9.72 -6.61
CA TRP A 240 -2.81 -10.92 -6.34
C TRP A 240 -3.68 -12.19 -6.27
N ASN A 241 -4.81 -12.18 -5.55
CA ASN A 241 -5.74 -13.31 -5.54
C ASN A 241 -6.20 -13.70 -6.95
N VAL A 242 -6.65 -12.73 -7.75
CA VAL A 242 -7.13 -12.98 -9.12
C VAL A 242 -6.03 -13.61 -9.97
N LEU A 243 -4.79 -13.13 -9.85
CA LEU A 243 -3.65 -13.69 -10.57
C LEU A 243 -3.39 -15.14 -10.18
N LEU A 244 -3.39 -15.44 -8.88
CA LEU A 244 -3.22 -16.82 -8.41
C LEU A 244 -4.35 -17.72 -8.91
N GLN A 245 -5.60 -17.25 -8.90
CA GLN A 245 -6.74 -18.03 -9.40
C GLN A 245 -6.62 -18.37 -10.89
N VAL A 246 -6.08 -17.46 -11.69
CA VAL A 246 -5.82 -17.69 -13.12
C VAL A 246 -4.64 -18.67 -13.29
N GLY A 247 -3.50 -18.40 -12.67
CA GLY A 247 -2.31 -19.24 -12.76
C GLY A 247 -2.54 -20.67 -12.24
N TRP A 248 -3.28 -20.81 -11.15
CA TRP A 248 -3.60 -22.11 -10.57
C TRP A 248 -4.48 -22.98 -11.49
N LYS A 249 -5.43 -22.38 -12.19
CA LYS A 249 -6.22 -23.07 -13.22
C LYS A 249 -5.34 -23.51 -14.39
N GLN A 250 -4.36 -22.69 -14.77
CA GLN A 250 -3.43 -23.01 -15.85
C GLN A 250 -2.52 -24.17 -15.46
N ALA A 251 -1.84 -24.09 -14.31
CA ALA A 251 -0.95 -25.14 -13.80
C ALA A 251 -1.64 -26.52 -13.68
N ARG A 252 -2.92 -26.56 -13.31
CA ARG A 252 -3.70 -27.81 -13.25
C ARG A 252 -3.95 -28.41 -14.63
N LYS A 253 -4.25 -27.60 -15.65
CA LYS A 253 -4.44 -28.08 -17.03
C LYS A 253 -3.16 -28.73 -17.55
N ASP A 254 -2.02 -28.07 -17.32
CA ASP A 254 -0.73 -28.53 -17.81
C ASP A 254 -0.32 -29.85 -17.15
N LYS A 255 -0.57 -30.01 -15.85
CA LYS A 255 -0.38 -31.31 -15.17
C LYS A 255 -1.25 -32.40 -15.77
N ILE A 256 -2.54 -32.15 -16.06
CA ILE A 256 -3.41 -33.15 -16.68
C ILE A 256 -2.88 -33.57 -18.05
N HIS A 257 -2.36 -32.62 -18.86
CA HIS A 257 -1.81 -32.93 -20.19
C HIS A 257 -0.48 -33.69 -20.14
N GLN A 258 0.27 -33.65 -19.04
CA GLN A 258 1.50 -34.44 -18.88
C GLN A 258 1.24 -35.93 -18.55
N TYR A 259 0.05 -36.28 -18.06
CA TYR A 259 -0.31 -37.65 -17.67
C TYR A 259 -1.22 -38.37 -18.67
N VAL A 260 -1.56 -37.74 -19.79
CA VAL A 260 -2.36 -38.29 -20.90
C VAL A 260 -1.45 -38.49 -22.11
#